data_AF-A0A5R8YNY5-F1
#
_entry.id   AF-A0A5R8YNY5-F1
#
_cell.length_a   1.000
_cell.length_b   1.000
_cell.length_c   1.000
_cell.angle_alpha   90.00
_cell.angle_beta   90.00
_cell.angle_gamma   90.00
#
_symmetry.space_group_name_H-M   'P 1'
#
loop_
_entity.id
_entity.type
_entity.pdbx_description
1 polymer ?
#
loop_
_entity_poly.entity_id
_entity_poly.type
_entity_poly.pdbx_seq_one_letter_code
_entity_poly.pdbx_strand_id
1 'polypeptide(L)'
;MGGLVEAASGVVDRRLLTTTFLPVLVFLSALAAEGAAATGWTTTVRWWSGLGAEVQVTLAGLVLAAALLASRLIAVLRVGLTRIYEGYWEALPYGGRLAERCRTRFTAAAADEPMRGDHRSHLYPADESRLMPTTLGNILRGAEDHSRDRYAIDGVTAWPRLYATLPETFHQAFASAAGDLDLMITVSGLGLVFSLLGGALGTALLPWYGALLCCWSGLLVAWAGYRGAVRAAEPYGELFRAAFDVYRWTLLDTMGLRRPTEYRAEAEQWRQLDKLWTVGAVDSEHVASLGFPDPRPEARATPPDASPRGALHGPPPVRSADPHMDPPAPAQGGSPARPLRLTPWLVGAAAVLGILVAGGGLAIRSLTSPAGWTAVHALRSYQVLTAADVSGPSAGEAAGRYTLRAVEEGAPVDPDVLGPRLPPGAAVGRVVVTVRPPNGRLFADGVAQGTTATLRLVPSPAVRGRPAAARVFTDVTVLDLLGGEARTGLVIALPAARLDELLGHIGGSDVYLVTAME
;
A
#
# COMPACT_ATOMS: atom_id res chain seq x y z
N MET A 1 -7.57 17.30 -29.62
CA MET A 1 -7.11 16.78 -28.30
C MET A 1 -6.08 15.63 -28.40
N GLY A 2 -5.73 15.10 -29.59
CA GLY A 2 -4.76 13.98 -29.70
C GLY A 2 -3.28 14.37 -29.52
N GLY A 3 -2.85 15.52 -30.06
CA GLY A 3 -1.42 15.87 -30.11
C GLY A 3 -0.74 16.18 -28.77
N LEU A 4 -1.49 16.62 -27.74
CA LEU A 4 -0.92 16.87 -26.40
C LEU A 4 -0.70 15.56 -25.62
N VAL A 5 -1.56 14.56 -25.82
CA VAL A 5 -1.38 13.22 -25.22
C VAL A 5 -0.23 12.50 -25.90
N GLU A 6 -0.08 12.65 -27.21
CA GLU A 6 1.01 12.07 -28.00
C GLU A 6 2.36 12.71 -27.65
N ALA A 7 2.42 14.04 -27.49
CA ALA A 7 3.60 14.76 -27.00
C ALA A 7 3.94 14.45 -25.53
N ALA A 8 2.94 14.29 -24.65
CA ALA A 8 3.17 13.85 -23.27
C ALA A 8 3.66 12.39 -23.22
N SER A 9 3.15 11.51 -24.10
CA SER A 9 3.59 10.12 -24.18
C SER A 9 5.03 9.97 -24.69
N GLY A 10 5.50 10.89 -25.53
CA GLY A 10 6.90 10.93 -25.99
C GLY A 10 7.91 11.36 -24.91
N VAL A 11 7.45 12.04 -23.85
CA VAL A 11 8.30 12.52 -22.74
C VAL A 11 8.31 11.55 -21.55
N VAL A 12 7.34 10.64 -21.47
CA VAL A 12 7.27 9.66 -20.39
C VAL A 12 7.86 8.33 -20.84
N ASP A 13 9.03 8.00 -20.29
CA ASP A 13 9.70 6.72 -20.50
C ASP A 13 8.73 5.54 -20.27
N ARG A 14 8.59 4.67 -21.29
CA ARG A 14 7.73 3.48 -21.25
C ARG A 14 8.04 2.62 -20.02
N ARG A 15 9.31 2.55 -19.61
CA ARG A 15 9.74 1.82 -18.42
C ARG A 15 9.17 2.45 -17.15
N LEU A 16 9.11 3.77 -17.03
CA LEU A 16 8.50 4.43 -15.87
C LEU A 16 7.01 4.12 -15.78
N LEU A 17 6.32 4.10 -16.93
CA LEU A 17 4.90 3.79 -17.00
C LEU A 17 4.59 2.38 -16.48
N THR A 18 5.32 1.38 -16.96
CA THR A 18 5.06 -0.02 -16.61
C THR A 18 5.55 -0.37 -15.22
N THR A 19 6.77 0.05 -14.84
CA THR A 19 7.41 -0.37 -13.59
C THR A 19 6.93 0.37 -12.36
N THR A 20 6.35 1.57 -12.50
CA THR A 20 5.99 2.39 -11.33
C THR A 20 4.65 3.08 -11.47
N PHE A 21 4.35 3.74 -12.59
CA PHE A 21 3.09 4.47 -12.72
C PHE A 21 1.85 3.58 -12.61
N LEU A 22 1.83 2.46 -13.34
CA LEU A 22 0.72 1.51 -13.25
C LEU A 22 0.55 0.95 -11.82
N PRO A 23 1.62 0.43 -11.15
CA PRO A 23 1.52 0.05 -9.74
C PRO A 23 1.02 1.15 -8.81
N VAL A 24 1.49 2.40 -8.98
CA VAL A 24 1.04 3.55 -8.18
C VAL A 24 -0.44 3.84 -8.43
N LEU A 25 -0.90 3.78 -9.67
CA LEU A 25 -2.32 3.95 -9.97
C LEU A 25 -3.17 2.87 -9.30
N VAL A 26 -2.76 1.60 -9.39
CA VAL A 26 -3.46 0.49 -8.71
C VAL A 26 -3.50 0.72 -7.20
N PHE A 27 -2.39 1.15 -6.60
CA PHE A 27 -2.31 1.49 -5.18
C PHE A 27 -3.27 2.62 -4.80
N LEU A 28 -3.29 3.72 -5.56
CA LEU A 28 -4.20 4.84 -5.31
C LEU A 28 -5.66 4.45 -5.53
N SER A 29 -5.95 3.63 -6.53
CA SER A 29 -7.30 3.07 -6.77
C SER A 29 -7.75 2.17 -5.63
N ALA A 30 -6.85 1.36 -5.05
CA ALA A 30 -7.17 0.53 -3.89
C ALA A 30 -7.52 1.37 -2.66
N LEU A 31 -6.76 2.44 -2.37
CA LEU A 31 -7.08 3.38 -1.29
C LEU A 31 -8.40 4.13 -1.54
N ALA A 32 -8.66 4.53 -2.79
CA ALA A 32 -9.93 5.17 -3.16
C ALA A 32 -11.12 4.21 -3.00
N ALA A 33 -10.95 2.94 -3.38
CA ALA A 33 -11.96 1.89 -3.21
C ALA A 33 -12.26 1.62 -1.73
N GLU A 34 -11.24 1.66 -0.87
CA GLU A 34 -11.42 1.55 0.58
C GLU A 34 -12.26 2.71 1.14
N GLY A 35 -11.97 3.96 0.73
CA GLY A 35 -12.79 5.12 1.12
C GLY A 35 -14.23 5.05 0.59
N ALA A 36 -14.43 4.53 -0.61
CA ALA A 36 -15.75 4.31 -1.18
C ALA A 36 -16.51 3.19 -0.45
N ALA A 37 -15.82 2.14 0.00
CA ALA A 37 -16.41 1.07 0.80
C ALA A 37 -16.87 1.58 2.17
N ALA A 38 -16.12 2.49 2.79
CA ALA A 38 -16.48 3.10 4.07
C ALA A 38 -17.70 4.04 3.99
N THR A 39 -17.85 4.78 2.88
CA THR A 39 -18.94 5.76 2.69
C THR A 39 -20.15 5.19 1.96
N GLY A 40 -20.00 4.01 1.35
CA GLY A 40 -21.00 3.35 0.52
C GLY A 40 -20.86 3.74 -0.96
N TRP A 41 -20.70 2.72 -1.82
CA TRP A 41 -20.43 2.91 -3.25
C TRP A 41 -21.46 3.78 -3.98
N THR A 42 -22.75 3.63 -3.64
CA THR A 42 -23.84 4.41 -4.23
C THR A 42 -23.78 5.88 -3.84
N THR A 43 -23.31 6.20 -2.63
CA THR A 43 -23.11 7.57 -2.14
C THR A 43 -21.91 8.19 -2.85
N THR A 44 -20.80 7.46 -2.98
CA THR A 44 -19.61 7.93 -3.70
C THR A 44 -19.91 8.22 -5.17
N VAL A 45 -20.63 7.33 -5.86
CA VAL A 45 -20.99 7.52 -7.27
C VAL A 45 -21.94 8.70 -7.43
N ARG A 46 -22.94 8.85 -6.56
CA ARG A 46 -23.85 10.01 -6.59
C ARG A 46 -23.10 11.32 -6.37
N TRP A 47 -22.21 11.37 -5.37
CA TRP A 47 -21.35 12.53 -5.12
C TRP A 47 -20.53 12.89 -6.35
N TRP A 48 -19.81 11.91 -6.94
CA TRP A 48 -19.02 12.13 -8.14
C TRP A 48 -19.88 12.65 -9.30
N SER A 49 -21.02 12.00 -9.56
CA SER A 49 -21.95 12.39 -10.63
C SER A 49 -22.61 13.76 -10.43
N GLY A 50 -22.69 14.22 -9.18
CA GLY A 50 -23.21 15.54 -8.82
C GLY A 50 -22.19 16.68 -9.00
N LEU A 51 -20.91 16.37 -9.20
CA LEU A 51 -19.88 17.37 -9.50
C LEU A 51 -20.04 17.86 -10.94
N GLY A 52 -19.82 19.16 -11.17
CA GLY A 52 -19.74 19.71 -12.52
C GLY A 52 -18.61 19.06 -13.33
N ALA A 53 -18.80 18.91 -14.64
CA ALA A 53 -17.83 18.25 -15.52
C ALA A 53 -16.41 18.85 -15.43
N GLU A 54 -16.30 20.17 -15.29
CA GLU A 54 -15.03 20.87 -15.11
C GLU A 54 -14.29 20.41 -13.84
N VAL A 55 -15.02 20.21 -12.74
CA VAL A 55 -14.47 19.75 -11.46
C VAL A 55 -14.04 18.29 -11.56
N GLN A 56 -14.84 17.43 -12.20
CA GLN A 56 -14.47 16.03 -12.43
C GLN A 56 -13.18 15.89 -13.23
N VAL A 57 -13.06 16.64 -14.34
CA VAL A 57 -11.86 16.62 -15.19
C VAL A 57 -10.65 17.16 -14.42
N THR A 58 -10.83 18.23 -13.65
CA THR A 58 -9.75 18.80 -12.82
C THR A 58 -9.27 17.81 -11.76
N LEU A 59 -10.19 17.15 -11.05
CA LEU A 59 -9.84 16.12 -10.06
C LEU A 59 -9.12 14.92 -10.68
N ALA A 60 -9.63 14.41 -11.81
CA ALA A 60 -8.98 13.32 -12.53
C ALA A 60 -7.56 13.72 -12.98
N GLY A 61 -7.40 14.93 -13.51
CA GLY A 61 -6.09 15.49 -13.88
C GLY A 61 -5.14 15.63 -12.69
N LEU A 62 -5.62 16.09 -11.53
CA LEU A 62 -4.82 16.18 -10.30
C LEU A 62 -4.37 14.80 -9.79
N VAL A 63 -5.25 13.79 -9.83
CA VAL A 63 -4.89 12.42 -9.44
C VAL A 63 -3.84 11.83 -10.37
N LEU A 64 -3.97 12.05 -11.69
CA LEU A 64 -2.96 11.60 -12.66
C LEU A 64 -1.62 12.32 -12.46
N ALA A 65 -1.63 13.64 -12.25
CA ALA A 65 -0.44 14.42 -11.97
C ALA A 65 0.25 13.97 -10.66
N ALA A 66 -0.53 13.72 -9.60
CA ALA A 66 -0.07 13.16 -8.34
C ALA A 66 0.55 11.77 -8.52
N ALA A 67 -0.09 10.88 -9.29
CA ALA A 67 0.43 9.55 -9.57
C ALA A 67 1.76 9.61 -10.36
N LEU A 68 1.88 10.51 -11.34
CA LEU A 68 3.13 10.76 -12.07
C LEU A 68 4.23 11.28 -11.14
N LEU A 69 3.90 12.25 -10.27
CA LEU A 69 4.86 12.80 -9.30
C LEU A 69 5.33 11.73 -8.31
N ALA A 70 4.40 10.95 -7.75
CA ALA A 70 4.72 9.83 -6.88
C ALA A 70 5.59 8.79 -7.59
N SER A 71 5.33 8.53 -8.87
CA SER A 71 6.14 7.61 -9.68
C SER A 71 7.58 8.10 -9.85
N ARG A 72 7.76 9.40 -10.11
CA ARG A 72 9.10 10.00 -10.17
C ARG A 72 9.80 9.94 -8.81
N LEU A 73 9.08 10.17 -7.72
CA LEU A 73 9.64 10.08 -6.38
C LEU A 73 10.09 8.65 -6.06
N ILE A 74 9.27 7.65 -6.37
CA ILE A 74 9.62 6.24 -6.20
C ILE A 74 10.83 5.88 -7.07
N ALA A 75 10.93 6.40 -8.30
CA ALA A 75 12.10 6.19 -9.15
C ALA A 75 13.39 6.72 -8.50
N VAL A 76 13.33 7.87 -7.81
CA VAL A 76 14.47 8.41 -7.04
C VAL A 76 14.77 7.54 -5.81
N LEU A 77 13.75 7.06 -5.11
CA LEU A 77 13.90 6.20 -3.93
C LEU A 77 14.29 4.75 -4.28
N ARG A 78 14.21 4.36 -5.55
CA ARG A 78 14.34 2.98 -6.01
C ARG A 78 15.64 2.35 -5.56
N VAL A 79 16.77 3.04 -5.73
CA VAL A 79 18.08 2.52 -5.30
C VAL A 79 18.11 2.23 -3.80
N GLY A 80 17.50 3.10 -2.98
CA GLY A 80 17.37 2.88 -1.54
C GLY A 80 16.46 1.71 -1.21
N LEU A 81 15.35 1.58 -1.93
CA LEU A 81 14.41 0.47 -1.78
C LEU A 81 15.07 -0.86 -2.14
N THR A 82 15.76 -0.94 -3.29
CA THR A 82 16.50 -2.14 -3.69
C THR A 82 17.54 -2.54 -2.65
N ARG A 83 18.30 -1.59 -2.08
CA ARG A 83 19.26 -1.87 -1.00
C ARG A 83 18.63 -2.43 0.27
N ILE A 84 17.45 -1.91 0.65
CA ILE A 84 16.70 -2.48 1.78
C ILE A 84 16.31 -3.93 1.47
N TYR A 85 15.91 -4.20 0.22
CA TYR A 85 15.52 -5.52 -0.25
C TYR A 85 16.69 -6.49 -0.43
N GLU A 86 17.89 -5.99 -0.73
CA GLU A 86 19.15 -6.74 -0.74
C GLU A 86 19.61 -7.11 0.68
N GLY A 87 19.26 -6.29 1.68
CA GLY A 87 19.57 -6.54 3.08
C GLY A 87 20.58 -5.58 3.71
N TYR A 88 20.80 -4.39 3.12
CA TYR A 88 21.65 -3.35 3.70
C TYR A 88 20.96 -2.65 4.88
N TRP A 89 20.79 -3.38 5.98
CA TRP A 89 20.05 -2.94 7.17
C TRP A 89 20.94 -2.31 8.24
N GLU A 90 22.22 -2.08 7.96
CA GLU A 90 23.19 -1.54 8.93
C GLU A 90 22.78 -0.15 9.47
N ALA A 91 22.05 0.62 8.66
CA ALA A 91 21.53 1.92 9.06
C ALA A 91 20.24 1.85 9.92
N LEU A 92 19.60 0.68 10.03
CA LEU A 92 18.36 0.50 10.79
C LEU A 92 18.65 0.10 12.25
N PRO A 93 17.83 0.53 13.22
CA PRO A 93 17.98 0.10 14.61
C PRO A 93 17.85 -1.43 14.69
N TYR A 94 18.84 -2.08 15.33
CA TYR A 94 18.99 -3.54 15.40
C TYR A 94 19.16 -4.27 14.05
N GLY A 95 19.24 -3.55 12.93
CA GLY A 95 19.30 -4.13 11.60
C GLY A 95 20.55 -4.98 11.36
N GLY A 96 21.71 -4.59 11.93
CA GLY A 96 22.93 -5.41 11.89
C GLY A 96 22.77 -6.77 12.57
N ARG A 97 22.07 -6.83 13.72
CA ARG A 97 21.80 -8.11 14.43
C ARG A 97 20.84 -8.98 13.64
N LEU A 98 19.83 -8.38 13.00
CA LEU A 98 18.89 -9.09 12.16
C LEU A 98 19.57 -9.62 10.89
N ALA A 99 20.41 -8.79 10.26
CA ALA A 99 21.22 -9.16 9.11
C ALA A 99 22.11 -10.35 9.43
N GLU A 100 22.82 -10.31 10.56
CA GLU A 100 23.69 -11.40 10.99
C GLU A 100 22.92 -12.69 11.25
N ARG A 101 21.78 -12.62 11.95
CA ARG A 101 20.89 -13.78 12.15
C ARG A 101 20.38 -14.39 10.85
N CYS A 102 20.14 -13.57 9.83
CA CYS A 102 19.73 -14.07 8.53
C CYS A 102 20.91 -14.69 7.77
N ARG A 103 22.09 -14.08 7.81
CA ARG A 103 23.32 -14.64 7.21
C ARG A 103 23.67 -16.00 7.81
N THR A 104 23.62 -16.15 9.13
CA THR A 104 23.91 -17.42 9.80
C THR A 104 22.93 -18.53 9.41
N ARG A 105 21.69 -18.20 9.06
CA ARG A 105 20.74 -19.19 8.52
C ARG A 105 21.15 -19.66 7.13
N PHE A 106 21.65 -18.78 6.27
CA PHE A 106 22.13 -19.16 4.94
C PHE A 106 23.41 -19.99 5.01
N THR A 107 24.36 -19.63 5.86
CA THR A 107 25.59 -20.43 6.05
C THR A 107 25.27 -21.80 6.67
N ALA A 108 24.44 -21.86 7.70
CA ALA A 108 24.01 -23.14 8.29
C ALA A 108 23.27 -24.03 7.29
N ALA A 109 22.36 -23.45 6.49
CA ALA A 109 21.65 -24.20 5.45
C ALA A 109 22.57 -24.73 4.33
N ALA A 110 23.65 -24.00 4.01
CA ALA A 110 24.65 -24.46 3.05
C ALA A 110 25.52 -25.60 3.62
N ALA A 111 25.81 -25.59 4.92
CA ALA A 111 26.64 -26.58 5.59
C ALA A 111 25.92 -27.92 5.87
N ASP A 112 24.64 -27.89 6.26
CA ASP A 112 23.93 -29.09 6.73
C ASP A 112 23.44 -30.02 5.59
N GLU A 113 23.03 -29.49 4.44
CA GLU A 113 22.28 -30.26 3.42
C GLU A 113 22.55 -29.79 1.97
N PRO A 114 23.66 -30.20 1.32
CA PRO A 114 23.98 -29.78 -0.05
C PRO A 114 22.92 -30.19 -1.11
N MET A 115 22.06 -31.19 -0.82
CA MET A 115 20.98 -31.64 -1.72
C MET A 115 19.58 -31.09 -1.41
N ARG A 116 19.31 -30.56 -0.20
CA ARG A 116 18.05 -29.84 0.14
C ARG A 116 18.22 -28.32 0.20
N GLY A 117 19.43 -27.80 0.01
CA GLY A 117 19.69 -26.37 -0.10
C GLY A 117 18.83 -25.69 -1.16
N ASP A 118 18.64 -24.37 -1.03
CA ASP A 118 17.98 -23.58 -2.07
C ASP A 118 18.65 -23.90 -3.42
N HIS A 119 17.87 -24.33 -4.41
CA HIS A 119 18.39 -24.72 -5.74
C HIS A 119 19.20 -23.59 -6.41
N ARG A 120 19.02 -22.36 -5.91
CA ARG A 120 19.74 -21.14 -6.29
C ARG A 120 21.12 -20.98 -5.62
N SER A 121 21.60 -21.93 -4.82
CA SER A 121 22.88 -21.82 -4.12
C SER A 121 24.05 -21.51 -5.05
N HIS A 122 24.01 -22.03 -6.28
CA HIS A 122 24.99 -21.74 -7.33
C HIS A 122 24.99 -20.28 -7.82
N LEU A 123 23.94 -19.50 -7.52
CA LEU A 123 23.82 -18.08 -7.87
C LEU A 123 24.31 -17.16 -6.75
N TYR A 124 24.60 -17.70 -5.57
CA TYR A 124 25.03 -16.95 -4.40
C TYR A 124 26.54 -16.66 -4.46
N PRO A 125 27.06 -15.72 -3.65
CA PRO A 125 28.50 -15.47 -3.55
C PRO A 125 29.25 -16.73 -3.11
N ALA A 126 30.41 -16.99 -3.72
CA ALA A 126 31.27 -18.12 -3.35
C ALA A 126 31.96 -17.90 -1.99
N ASP A 127 32.28 -16.65 -1.68
CA ASP A 127 32.82 -16.24 -0.37
C ASP A 127 31.70 -16.05 0.65
N GLU A 128 31.67 -16.89 1.69
CA GLU A 128 30.68 -16.85 2.76
C GLU A 128 30.63 -15.49 3.48
N SER A 129 31.75 -14.77 3.55
CA SER A 129 31.81 -13.46 4.20
C SER A 129 31.02 -12.38 3.43
N ARG A 130 30.73 -12.63 2.15
CA ARG A 130 29.98 -11.73 1.26
C ARG A 130 28.49 -12.08 1.18
N LEU A 131 28.04 -13.12 1.90
CA LEU A 131 26.63 -13.48 1.96
C LEU A 131 25.78 -12.32 2.52
N MET A 132 24.65 -12.09 1.85
CA MET A 132 23.65 -11.10 2.20
C MET A 132 22.53 -11.71 3.05
N PRO A 133 21.81 -10.88 3.83
CA PRO A 133 20.69 -11.34 4.67
C PRO A 133 19.47 -11.85 3.92
N THR A 134 19.39 -11.66 2.60
CA THR A 134 18.21 -11.97 1.79
C THR A 134 18.58 -12.79 0.57
N THR A 135 17.66 -13.64 0.10
CA THR A 135 17.84 -14.38 -1.16
C THR A 135 18.07 -13.45 -2.34
N LEU A 136 17.33 -12.34 -2.42
CA LEU A 136 17.50 -11.35 -3.49
C LEU A 136 18.90 -10.73 -3.46
N GLY A 137 19.36 -10.31 -2.28
CA GLY A 137 20.71 -9.79 -2.11
C GLY A 137 21.80 -10.80 -2.44
N ASN A 138 21.60 -12.08 -2.10
CA ASN A 138 22.54 -13.14 -2.46
C ASN A 138 22.64 -13.34 -3.97
N ILE A 139 21.51 -13.36 -4.70
CA ILE A 139 21.53 -13.51 -6.16
C ILE A 139 22.22 -12.33 -6.83
N LEU A 140 21.87 -11.09 -6.42
CA LEU A 140 22.45 -9.88 -7.00
C LEU A 140 23.94 -9.76 -6.66
N ARG A 141 24.33 -10.01 -5.41
CA ARG A 141 25.74 -10.00 -5.01
C ARG A 141 26.54 -11.09 -5.73
N GLY A 142 26.00 -12.29 -5.85
CA GLY A 142 26.67 -13.37 -6.56
C GLY A 142 26.82 -13.10 -8.06
N ALA A 143 25.95 -12.27 -8.66
CA ALA A 143 26.13 -11.81 -10.03
C ALA A 143 27.23 -10.75 -10.14
N GLU A 144 27.30 -9.81 -9.20
CA GLU A 144 28.36 -8.80 -9.13
C GLU A 144 29.75 -9.40 -8.89
N ASP A 145 29.83 -10.41 -8.02
CA ASP A 145 31.10 -11.04 -7.64
C ASP A 145 31.66 -11.96 -8.73
N HIS A 146 30.82 -12.45 -9.64
CA HIS A 146 31.21 -13.34 -10.73
C HIS A 146 32.38 -12.80 -11.56
N SER A 147 32.34 -11.51 -11.95
CA SER A 147 33.41 -10.90 -12.76
C SER A 147 34.73 -10.77 -11.98
N ARG A 148 34.63 -10.54 -10.68
CA ARG A 148 35.78 -10.40 -9.78
C ARG A 148 36.44 -11.75 -9.55
N ASP A 149 35.65 -12.76 -9.22
CA ASP A 149 36.16 -14.09 -8.86
C ASP A 149 36.77 -14.81 -10.06
N ARG A 150 36.23 -14.59 -11.26
CA ARG A 150 36.62 -15.31 -12.48
C ARG A 150 37.61 -14.58 -13.37
N TYR A 151 37.60 -13.24 -13.37
CA TYR A 151 38.43 -12.44 -14.29
C TYR A 151 39.24 -11.34 -13.58
N ALA A 152 39.15 -11.23 -12.25
CA ALA A 152 39.70 -10.12 -11.47
C ALA A 152 39.18 -8.74 -11.92
N ILE A 153 37.98 -8.69 -12.50
CA ILE A 153 37.32 -7.45 -12.93
C ILE A 153 36.37 -6.99 -11.83
N ASP A 154 36.57 -5.79 -11.30
CA ASP A 154 35.56 -5.17 -10.44
C ASP A 154 34.32 -4.81 -11.28
N GLY A 155 33.25 -5.59 -11.10
CA GLY A 155 32.04 -5.46 -11.90
C GLY A 155 31.40 -4.08 -11.79
N VAL A 156 31.39 -3.48 -10.60
CA VAL A 156 30.79 -2.16 -10.34
C VAL A 156 31.54 -1.04 -11.09
N THR A 157 32.86 -1.08 -11.07
CA THR A 157 33.71 -0.05 -11.71
C THR A 157 33.77 -0.25 -13.23
N ALA A 158 33.81 -1.49 -13.70
CA ALA A 158 33.86 -1.81 -15.13
C ALA A 158 32.50 -1.62 -15.83
N TRP A 159 31.38 -1.82 -15.12
CA TRP A 159 30.04 -1.86 -15.72
C TRP A 159 29.67 -0.66 -16.58
N PRO A 160 29.87 0.62 -16.18
CA PRO A 160 29.50 1.77 -17.01
C PRO A 160 30.21 1.81 -18.37
N ARG A 161 31.44 1.29 -18.40
CA ARG A 161 32.28 1.24 -19.62
C ARG A 161 31.89 0.05 -20.48
N LEU A 162 31.72 -1.12 -19.85
CA LEU A 162 31.27 -2.32 -20.53
C LEU A 162 29.89 -2.09 -21.17
N TYR A 163 28.94 -1.54 -20.42
CA TYR A 163 27.57 -1.28 -20.86
C TYR A 163 27.53 -0.47 -22.17
N ALA A 164 28.38 0.56 -22.29
CA ALA A 164 28.46 1.37 -23.52
C ALA A 164 28.95 0.60 -24.76
N THR A 165 29.62 -0.54 -24.57
CA THR A 165 30.13 -1.40 -25.67
C THR A 165 29.23 -2.58 -26.01
N LEU A 166 28.17 -2.81 -25.22
CA LEU A 166 27.26 -3.93 -25.45
C LEU A 166 26.36 -3.68 -26.69
N PRO A 167 26.00 -4.71 -27.45
CA PRO A 167 25.07 -4.59 -28.57
C PRO A 167 23.68 -4.12 -28.12
N GLU A 168 22.96 -3.43 -29.00
CA GLU A 168 21.60 -2.93 -28.75
C GLU A 168 20.61 -4.04 -28.35
N THR A 169 20.72 -5.23 -28.96
CA THR A 169 19.89 -6.39 -28.60
C THR A 169 20.12 -6.83 -27.15
N PHE A 170 21.35 -6.71 -26.66
CA PHE A 170 21.70 -7.01 -25.28
C PHE A 170 21.18 -5.93 -24.33
N HIS A 171 21.28 -4.65 -24.71
CA HIS A 171 20.69 -3.54 -23.93
C HIS A 171 19.20 -3.75 -23.71
N GLN A 172 18.47 -4.14 -24.75
CA GLN A 172 17.03 -4.39 -24.67
C GLN A 172 16.70 -5.57 -23.75
N ALA A 173 17.42 -6.68 -23.87
CA ALA A 173 17.25 -7.85 -22.99
C ALA A 173 17.54 -7.49 -21.52
N PHE A 174 18.65 -6.78 -21.27
CA PHE A 174 19.03 -6.36 -19.93
C PHE A 174 18.05 -5.34 -19.34
N ALA A 175 17.62 -4.36 -20.13
CA ALA A 175 16.63 -3.37 -19.70
C ALA A 175 15.27 -4.01 -19.38
N SER A 176 14.86 -5.05 -20.11
CA SER A 176 13.67 -5.83 -19.80
C SER A 176 13.78 -6.55 -18.46
N ALA A 177 14.87 -7.31 -18.25
CA ALA A 177 15.10 -8.04 -17.00
C ALA A 177 15.19 -7.10 -15.79
N ALA A 178 15.89 -5.96 -15.94
CA ALA A 178 15.96 -4.93 -14.92
C ALA A 178 14.57 -4.28 -14.66
N GLY A 179 13.76 -4.11 -15.70
CA GLY A 179 12.38 -3.62 -15.58
C GLY A 179 11.48 -4.56 -14.78
N ASP A 180 11.58 -5.87 -15.01
CA ASP A 180 10.81 -6.88 -14.27
C ASP A 180 11.19 -6.90 -12.78
N LEU A 181 12.49 -6.80 -12.48
CA LEU A 181 12.99 -6.69 -11.11
C LEU A 181 12.48 -5.40 -10.43
N ASP A 182 12.62 -4.26 -11.10
CA ASP A 182 12.16 -2.95 -10.62
C ASP A 182 10.65 -2.93 -10.33
N LEU A 183 9.86 -3.53 -11.22
CA LEU A 183 8.42 -3.63 -11.08
C LEU A 183 8.07 -4.43 -9.82
N MET A 184 8.66 -5.61 -9.64
CA MET A 184 8.36 -6.47 -8.50
C MET A 184 8.77 -5.85 -7.16
N ILE A 185 9.92 -5.17 -7.10
CA ILE A 185 10.34 -4.40 -5.92
C ILE A 185 9.34 -3.27 -5.64
N THR A 186 8.88 -2.56 -6.68
CA THR A 186 7.90 -1.47 -6.54
C THR A 186 6.55 -1.99 -6.03
N VAL A 187 6.03 -3.07 -6.61
CA VAL A 187 4.78 -3.73 -6.16
C VAL A 187 4.92 -4.18 -4.71
N SER A 188 6.06 -4.77 -4.35
CA SER A 188 6.33 -5.22 -2.99
C SER A 188 6.33 -4.06 -1.99
N GLY A 189 7.04 -2.97 -2.32
CA GLY A 189 7.10 -1.76 -1.51
C GLY A 189 5.74 -1.08 -1.35
N LEU A 190 4.97 -0.96 -2.44
CA LEU A 190 3.61 -0.40 -2.40
C LEU A 190 2.65 -1.28 -1.60
N GLY A 191 2.79 -2.62 -1.67
CA GLY A 191 2.01 -3.55 -0.84
C GLY A 191 2.26 -3.35 0.66
N LEU A 192 3.53 -3.16 1.06
CA LEU A 192 3.87 -2.84 2.46
C LEU A 192 3.27 -1.50 2.90
N VAL A 193 3.40 -0.47 2.06
CA VAL A 193 2.83 0.85 2.35
C VAL A 193 1.30 0.77 2.43
N PHE A 194 0.65 -0.01 1.56
CA PHE A 194 -0.79 -0.23 1.59
C PHE A 194 -1.23 -0.97 2.85
N SER A 195 -0.50 -2.01 3.25
CA SER A 195 -0.79 -2.74 4.49
C SER A 195 -0.81 -1.80 5.70
N LEU A 196 0.13 -0.86 5.77
CA LEU A 196 0.20 0.13 6.84
C LEU A 196 -0.88 1.20 6.72
N LEU A 197 -1.00 1.85 5.56
CA LEU A 197 -1.92 2.97 5.36
C LEU A 197 -3.37 2.53 5.28
N GLY A 198 -3.68 1.51 4.47
CA GLY A 198 -5.02 0.92 4.38
C GLY A 198 -5.40 0.14 5.63
N GLY A 199 -4.43 -0.48 6.33
CA GLY A 199 -4.68 -1.02 7.67
C GLY A 199 -5.14 0.08 8.64
N ALA A 200 -4.39 1.18 8.72
CA ALA A 200 -4.71 2.31 9.59
C ALA A 200 -6.02 3.01 9.20
N LEU A 201 -6.22 3.29 7.92
CA LEU A 201 -7.46 3.88 7.41
C LEU A 201 -8.66 2.96 7.67
N GLY A 202 -8.47 1.66 7.44
CA GLY A 202 -9.45 0.63 7.70
C GLY A 202 -9.87 0.57 9.17
N THR A 203 -8.94 0.75 10.12
CA THR A 203 -9.32 0.80 11.55
C THR A 203 -10.19 2.00 11.91
N ALA A 204 -10.08 3.11 11.17
CA ALA A 204 -10.84 4.33 11.43
C ALA A 204 -12.18 4.38 10.66
N LEU A 205 -12.23 3.77 9.48
CA LEU A 205 -13.32 3.92 8.53
C LEU A 205 -14.14 2.64 8.29
N LEU A 206 -13.56 1.46 8.51
CA LEU A 206 -14.22 0.17 8.27
C LEU A 206 -14.44 -0.62 9.57
N PRO A 207 -15.31 -1.63 9.55
CA PRO A 207 -15.38 -2.62 10.63
C PRO A 207 -14.03 -3.31 10.84
N TRP A 208 -13.79 -3.85 12.04
CA TRP A 208 -12.53 -4.47 12.43
C TRP A 208 -12.01 -5.52 11.42
N TYR A 209 -12.92 -6.29 10.80
CA TYR A 209 -12.56 -7.28 9.78
C TYR A 209 -12.12 -6.65 8.45
N GLY A 210 -12.63 -5.46 8.10
CA GLY A 210 -12.21 -4.71 6.92
C GLY A 210 -10.80 -4.16 7.07
N ALA A 211 -10.46 -3.65 8.26
CA ALA A 211 -9.10 -3.22 8.59
C ALA A 211 -8.09 -4.38 8.48
N LEU A 212 -8.44 -5.55 9.03
CA LEU A 212 -7.63 -6.76 8.90
C LEU A 212 -7.47 -7.16 7.44
N LEU A 213 -8.55 -7.16 6.65
CA LEU A 213 -8.49 -7.52 5.23
C LEU A 213 -7.55 -6.59 4.44
N CYS A 214 -7.58 -5.28 4.70
CA CYS A 214 -6.69 -4.32 4.05
C CYS A 214 -5.22 -4.56 4.46
N CYS A 215 -4.97 -4.79 5.75
CA CYS A 215 -3.63 -5.10 6.24
C CYS A 215 -3.07 -6.40 5.62
N TRP A 216 -3.84 -7.49 5.66
CA TRP A 216 -3.45 -8.81 5.15
C TRP A 216 -3.31 -8.83 3.63
N SER A 217 -4.19 -8.17 2.89
CA SER A 217 -4.07 -8.06 1.43
C SER A 217 -2.82 -7.29 1.02
N GLY A 218 -2.49 -6.19 1.72
CA GLY A 218 -1.23 -5.46 1.52
C GLY A 218 -0.01 -6.33 1.79
N LEU A 219 0.00 -7.09 2.91
CA LEU A 219 1.09 -8.03 3.22
C LEU A 219 1.21 -9.15 2.19
N LEU A 220 0.08 -9.66 1.68
CA LEU A 220 0.08 -10.69 0.64
C LEU A 220 0.67 -10.16 -0.67
N VAL A 221 0.30 -8.95 -1.09
CA VAL A 221 0.86 -8.28 -2.27
C VAL A 221 2.35 -7.99 -2.06
N ALA A 222 2.75 -7.54 -0.87
CA ALA A 222 4.16 -7.35 -0.52
C ALA A 222 4.95 -8.66 -0.65
N TRP A 223 4.46 -9.72 -0.01
CA TRP A 223 5.10 -11.02 -0.07
C TRP A 223 5.19 -11.57 -1.50
N ALA A 224 4.11 -11.46 -2.27
CA ALA A 224 4.08 -11.89 -3.68
C ALA A 224 5.07 -11.08 -4.53
N GLY A 225 5.13 -9.76 -4.33
CA GLY A 225 6.09 -8.87 -4.97
C GLY A 225 7.53 -9.25 -4.66
N TYR A 226 7.88 -9.50 -3.39
CA TYR A 226 9.22 -9.96 -3.01
C TYR A 226 9.57 -11.30 -3.66
N ARG A 227 8.64 -12.27 -3.68
CA ARG A 227 8.84 -13.56 -4.37
C ARG A 227 9.02 -13.38 -5.87
N GLY A 228 8.29 -12.44 -6.47
CA GLY A 228 8.46 -12.03 -7.86
C GLY A 228 9.83 -11.41 -8.12
N ALA A 229 10.30 -10.53 -7.23
CA ALA A 229 11.60 -9.87 -7.34
C ALA A 229 12.75 -10.89 -7.29
N VAL A 230 12.67 -11.87 -6.38
CA VAL A 230 13.64 -12.98 -6.30
C VAL A 230 13.69 -13.77 -7.63
N ARG A 231 12.55 -14.05 -8.26
CA ARG A 231 12.51 -14.74 -9.56
C ARG A 231 13.03 -13.86 -10.70
N ALA A 232 12.75 -12.57 -10.67
CA ALA A 232 13.22 -11.61 -11.68
C ALA A 232 14.74 -11.32 -11.57
N ALA A 233 15.32 -11.51 -10.38
CA ALA A 233 16.75 -11.34 -10.16
C ALA A 233 17.61 -12.41 -10.84
N GLU A 234 17.08 -13.62 -11.07
CA GLU A 234 17.78 -14.71 -11.75
C GLU A 234 18.18 -14.32 -13.20
N PRO A 235 17.24 -14.00 -14.12
CA PRO A 235 17.61 -13.61 -15.49
C PRO A 235 18.40 -12.30 -15.54
N TYR A 236 18.15 -11.37 -14.62
CA TYR A 236 18.96 -10.16 -14.49
C TYR A 236 20.43 -10.50 -14.18
N GLY A 237 20.66 -11.36 -13.18
CA GLY A 237 21.99 -11.79 -12.78
C GLY A 237 22.71 -12.59 -13.87
N GLU A 238 22.00 -13.50 -14.55
CA GLU A 238 22.57 -14.26 -15.67
C GLU A 238 23.01 -13.37 -16.84
N LEU A 239 22.20 -12.36 -17.20
CA LEU A 239 22.60 -11.38 -18.20
C LEU A 239 23.81 -10.57 -17.72
N PHE A 240 23.85 -10.16 -16.46
CA PHE A 240 25.02 -9.46 -15.92
C PHE A 240 26.30 -10.30 -16.03
N ARG A 241 26.25 -11.59 -15.66
CA ARG A 241 27.36 -12.55 -15.81
C ARG A 241 27.78 -12.69 -17.28
N ALA A 242 26.80 -12.94 -18.16
CA ALA A 242 27.01 -13.10 -19.60
C ALA A 242 27.65 -11.86 -20.25
N ALA A 243 27.35 -10.66 -19.75
CA ALA A 243 27.97 -9.43 -20.23
C ALA A 243 29.50 -9.48 -20.08
N PHE A 244 30.00 -9.91 -18.92
CA PHE A 244 31.44 -10.07 -18.69
C PHE A 244 32.02 -11.31 -19.38
N ASP A 245 31.29 -12.42 -19.40
CA ASP A 245 31.75 -13.67 -20.02
C ASP A 245 31.98 -13.52 -21.53
N VAL A 246 31.15 -12.71 -22.20
CA VAL A 246 31.18 -12.56 -23.66
C VAL A 246 31.88 -11.27 -24.10
N TYR A 247 31.61 -10.14 -23.45
CA TYR A 247 31.98 -8.82 -23.99
C TYR A 247 33.17 -8.16 -23.29
N ARG A 248 33.82 -8.80 -22.30
CA ARG A 248 35.00 -8.22 -21.64
C ARG A 248 36.13 -7.86 -22.63
N TRP A 249 36.28 -8.64 -23.71
CA TRP A 249 37.28 -8.35 -24.74
C TRP A 249 36.89 -7.20 -25.65
N THR A 250 35.60 -7.07 -25.98
CA THR A 250 35.06 -5.94 -26.73
C THR A 250 35.38 -4.62 -26.04
N LEU A 251 35.35 -4.59 -24.71
CA LEU A 251 35.76 -3.42 -23.94
C LEU A 251 37.24 -3.06 -24.16
N LEU A 252 38.16 -4.03 -24.08
CA LEU A 252 39.59 -3.79 -24.36
C LEU A 252 39.81 -3.30 -25.80
N ASP A 253 39.18 -3.95 -26.77
CA ASP A 253 39.30 -3.58 -28.19
C ASP A 253 38.83 -2.15 -28.44
N THR A 254 37.70 -1.76 -27.83
CA THR A 254 37.12 -0.42 -27.97
C THR A 254 38.01 0.65 -27.33
N MET A 255 38.70 0.30 -26.24
CA MET A 255 39.71 1.17 -25.62
C MET A 255 41.05 1.20 -26.40
N GLY A 256 41.18 0.39 -27.46
CA GLY A 256 42.41 0.27 -28.24
C GLY A 256 43.53 -0.46 -27.50
N LEU A 257 43.21 -1.26 -26.48
CA LEU A 257 44.17 -2.03 -25.71
C LEU A 257 44.36 -3.42 -26.31
N ARG A 258 45.60 -3.92 -26.23
CA ARG A 258 45.94 -5.27 -26.64
C ARG A 258 45.29 -6.28 -25.70
N ARG A 259 44.77 -7.37 -26.28
CA ARG A 259 44.25 -8.50 -25.52
C ARG A 259 45.40 -9.27 -24.85
N PRO A 260 45.21 -9.72 -23.60
CA PRO A 260 46.15 -10.58 -22.92
C PRO A 260 46.08 -11.99 -23.51
N THR A 261 47.22 -12.69 -23.55
CA THR A 261 47.33 -14.06 -24.08
C THR A 261 47.30 -15.12 -22.99
N GLU A 262 47.45 -14.72 -21.73
CA GLU A 262 47.52 -15.60 -20.56
C GLU A 262 46.54 -15.15 -19.48
N TYR A 263 46.03 -16.12 -18.71
CA TYR A 263 45.06 -15.85 -17.64
C TYR A 263 45.61 -14.90 -16.56
N ARG A 264 46.88 -15.06 -16.16
CA ARG A 264 47.51 -14.17 -15.17
C ARG A 264 47.71 -12.76 -15.73
N ALA A 265 48.05 -12.65 -17.02
CA ALA A 265 48.19 -11.36 -17.70
C ALA A 265 46.83 -10.65 -17.83
N GLU A 266 45.75 -11.40 -18.07
CA GLU A 266 44.38 -10.89 -18.05
C GLU A 266 44.03 -10.29 -16.69
N ALA A 267 44.21 -11.07 -15.62
CA ALA A 267 43.90 -10.61 -14.27
C ALA A 267 44.70 -9.35 -13.89
N GLU A 268 45.98 -9.27 -14.24
CA GLU A 268 46.82 -8.10 -13.94
C GLU A 268 46.39 -6.88 -14.76
N GLN A 269 46.12 -7.04 -16.06
CA GLN A 269 45.63 -5.95 -16.91
C GLN A 269 44.33 -5.36 -16.35
N TRP A 270 43.38 -6.20 -15.94
CA TRP A 270 42.12 -5.74 -15.34
C TRP A 270 42.32 -5.05 -14.00
N ARG A 271 43.23 -5.53 -13.14
CA ARG A 271 43.58 -4.86 -11.88
C ARG A 271 44.19 -3.48 -12.10
N GLN A 272 45.09 -3.34 -13.07
CA GLN A 272 45.67 -2.04 -13.41
C GLN A 272 44.64 -1.09 -14.02
N LEU A 273 43.71 -1.60 -14.83
CA LEU A 273 42.58 -0.81 -15.34
C LEU A 273 41.63 -0.35 -14.24
N ASP A 274 41.29 -1.22 -13.29
CA ASP A 274 40.47 -0.86 -12.13
C ASP A 274 41.14 0.23 -11.30
N LYS A 275 42.44 0.10 -11.04
CA LYS A 275 43.24 1.12 -10.35
C LYS A 275 43.27 2.44 -11.11
N LEU A 276 43.45 2.39 -12.43
CA LEU A 276 43.41 3.58 -13.29
C LEU A 276 42.05 4.28 -13.20
N TRP A 277 40.95 3.54 -13.15
CA TRP A 277 39.60 4.11 -13.10
C TRP A 277 39.21 4.64 -11.72
N THR A 278 39.66 3.99 -10.65
CA THR A 278 39.28 4.34 -9.27
C THR A 278 40.22 5.39 -8.66
N VAL A 279 41.53 5.27 -8.91
CA VAL A 279 42.56 6.12 -8.31
C VAL A 279 43.09 7.16 -9.29
N GLY A 280 42.97 6.92 -10.60
CA GLY A 280 43.60 7.78 -11.62
C GLY A 280 45.10 7.54 -11.77
N ALA A 281 45.61 6.42 -11.25
CA ALA A 281 47.02 6.06 -11.27
C ALA A 281 47.22 4.59 -11.64
N VAL A 282 48.42 4.26 -12.13
CA VAL A 282 48.85 2.92 -12.53
C VAL A 282 50.13 2.60 -11.78
N ASP A 283 50.36 1.34 -11.42
CA ASP A 283 51.66 0.94 -10.88
C ASP A 283 52.74 1.10 -11.95
N SER A 284 53.73 1.95 -11.67
CA SER A 284 54.82 2.26 -12.62
C SER A 284 55.57 1.01 -13.10
N GLU A 285 55.62 -0.02 -12.27
CA GLU A 285 56.22 -1.32 -12.58
C GLU A 285 55.34 -2.21 -13.47
N HIS A 286 54.02 -1.99 -13.46
CA HIS A 286 53.03 -2.80 -14.18
C HIS A 286 52.38 -2.05 -15.35
N VAL A 287 52.90 -0.88 -15.77
CA VAL A 287 52.34 -0.08 -16.89
C VAL A 287 52.24 -0.90 -18.18
N ALA A 288 53.20 -1.79 -18.42
CA ALA A 288 53.20 -2.67 -19.59
C ALA A 288 51.98 -3.61 -19.63
N SER A 289 51.42 -3.96 -18.47
CA SER A 289 50.25 -4.85 -18.38
C SER A 289 48.96 -4.19 -18.87
N LEU A 290 48.89 -2.85 -18.96
CA LEU A 290 47.73 -2.15 -19.55
C LEU A 290 47.54 -2.49 -21.02
N GLY A 291 48.60 -2.93 -21.71
CA GLY A 291 48.51 -3.39 -23.08
C GLY A 291 48.33 -2.25 -24.10
N PHE A 292 48.83 -1.05 -23.83
CA PHE A 292 48.88 -0.01 -24.86
C PHE A 292 49.66 -0.52 -26.09
N PRO A 293 49.18 -0.26 -27.32
CA PRO A 293 49.91 -0.63 -28.51
C PRO A 293 51.25 0.11 -28.55
N ASP A 294 52.32 -0.61 -28.88
CA ASP A 294 53.63 0.01 -29.03
C ASP A 294 53.57 1.07 -30.13
N PRO A 295 54.01 2.33 -29.89
CA PRO A 295 53.95 3.39 -30.89
C PRO A 295 54.89 3.19 -32.09
N ARG A 296 55.48 2.01 -32.31
CA ARG A 296 56.46 1.77 -33.39
C ARG A 296 56.28 0.44 -34.11
N PRO A 297 55.62 0.46 -35.29
CA PRO A 297 55.81 -0.59 -36.29
C PRO A 297 56.74 -0.20 -37.46
N GLU A 298 57.05 1.10 -37.71
CA GLU A 298 57.64 1.49 -39.02
C GLU A 298 59.09 2.01 -39.03
N ALA A 299 59.74 2.25 -37.89
CA ALA A 299 61.08 2.89 -37.85
C ALA A 299 62.25 1.94 -37.54
N ARG A 300 62.16 0.66 -37.92
CA ARG A 300 63.31 -0.27 -37.96
C ARG A 300 63.67 -0.64 -39.40
N ALA A 301 63.59 0.33 -40.32
CA ALA A 301 64.46 0.33 -41.48
C ALA A 301 65.87 0.72 -40.99
N THR A 302 66.78 -0.25 -41.01
CA THR A 302 68.19 -0.13 -40.64
C THR A 302 68.85 1.08 -41.30
N PRO A 303 69.44 2.02 -40.55
CA PRO A 303 70.52 2.85 -41.09
C PRO A 303 71.82 2.05 -41.01
N PRO A 304 72.66 2.05 -42.06
CA PRO A 304 73.93 1.33 -42.02
C PRO A 304 74.90 2.04 -41.07
N ASP A 305 75.58 1.21 -40.28
CA ASP A 305 76.97 1.35 -39.82
C ASP A 305 77.46 2.75 -39.41
N ALA A 306 77.55 2.98 -38.10
CA ALA A 306 78.49 3.95 -37.53
C ALA A 306 78.99 3.47 -36.17
N SER A 307 80.28 3.13 -36.14
CA SER A 307 81.06 2.63 -34.99
C SER A 307 81.10 3.60 -33.79
N PRO A 308 81.54 3.13 -32.60
CA PRO A 308 81.20 3.75 -31.33
C PRO A 308 82.16 4.90 -30.96
N ARG A 309 81.63 5.97 -30.36
CA ARG A 309 82.43 6.98 -29.67
C ARG A 309 81.78 7.42 -28.37
N GLY A 310 82.60 7.41 -27.32
CA GLY A 310 82.56 8.45 -26.28
C GLY A 310 81.84 8.05 -25.01
N ALA A 311 82.63 7.59 -24.04
CA ALA A 311 82.25 7.47 -22.64
C ALA A 311 81.78 8.81 -22.05
N LEU A 312 80.72 8.79 -21.25
CA LEU A 312 80.47 9.76 -20.18
C LEU A 312 79.86 9.03 -18.98
N HIS A 313 80.58 9.12 -17.87
CA HIS A 313 80.25 8.59 -16.55
C HIS A 313 78.94 9.15 -16.00
N GLY A 314 78.10 8.27 -15.45
CA GLY A 314 77.02 8.59 -14.51
C GLY A 314 77.16 7.73 -13.23
N PRO A 315 76.75 8.22 -12.05
CA PRO A 315 77.05 7.62 -10.74
C PRO A 315 76.22 6.35 -10.42
N PRO A 316 76.60 5.55 -9.39
CA PRO A 316 76.36 4.09 -9.32
C PRO A 316 74.94 3.69 -8.89
N PRO A 317 74.54 2.40 -9.07
CA PRO A 317 73.19 1.93 -8.81
C PRO A 317 72.86 1.85 -7.31
N VAL A 318 71.64 2.25 -6.96
CA VAL A 318 71.04 1.96 -5.67
C VAL A 318 70.71 0.46 -5.60
N ARG A 319 71.15 -0.16 -4.51
CA ARG A 319 71.03 -1.59 -4.21
C ARG A 319 69.58 -2.06 -4.14
N SER A 320 69.33 -3.20 -4.78
CA SER A 320 68.25 -4.12 -4.51
C SER A 320 68.24 -4.59 -3.04
N ALA A 321 67.08 -4.50 -2.39
CA ALA A 321 66.77 -5.27 -1.20
C ALA A 321 65.27 -5.59 -1.19
N ASP A 322 64.96 -6.84 -1.50
CA ASP A 322 63.82 -7.60 -0.97
C ASP A 322 64.44 -8.83 -0.26
N PRO A 323 63.81 -9.47 0.76
CA PRO A 323 62.36 -9.54 0.97
C PRO A 323 61.89 -9.44 2.44
N HIS A 324 60.69 -8.91 2.66
CA HIS A 324 59.80 -9.46 3.70
C HIS A 324 58.36 -9.39 3.18
N MET A 325 57.86 -10.53 2.72
CA MET A 325 56.45 -10.75 2.46
C MET A 325 55.72 -10.91 3.80
N ASP A 326 54.99 -9.88 4.20
CA ASP A 326 53.76 -10.05 4.95
C ASP A 326 52.59 -10.05 3.96
N PRO A 327 51.62 -10.97 4.08
CA PRO A 327 50.47 -11.00 3.18
C PRO A 327 49.68 -9.69 3.35
N PRO A 328 49.29 -9.00 2.27
CA PRO A 328 48.39 -7.86 2.40
C PRO A 328 47.05 -8.36 2.94
N ALA A 329 46.64 -7.78 4.07
CA ALA A 329 45.30 -7.93 4.63
C ALA A 329 44.25 -7.70 3.52
N PRO A 330 43.13 -8.46 3.53
CA PRO A 330 42.12 -8.33 2.48
C PRO A 330 41.65 -6.88 2.40
N ALA A 331 41.82 -6.29 1.21
CA ALA A 331 41.39 -4.95 0.93
C ALA A 331 39.88 -4.86 1.15
N GLN A 332 39.47 -4.25 2.26
CA GLN A 332 38.09 -3.88 2.53
C GLN A 332 37.71 -2.71 1.60
N GLY A 333 37.54 -3.03 0.31
CA GLY A 333 37.00 -2.16 -0.71
C GLY A 333 35.48 -2.09 -0.61
N GLY A 334 34.96 -1.70 0.55
CA GLY A 334 33.58 -1.26 0.71
C GLY A 334 33.62 0.23 0.98
N SER A 335 33.14 1.05 0.04
CA SER A 335 32.93 2.48 0.31
C SER A 335 32.13 2.62 1.62
N PRO A 336 32.58 3.40 2.61
CA PRO A 336 31.83 3.57 3.85
C PRO A 336 30.43 4.10 3.51
N ALA A 337 29.43 3.35 3.97
CA ALA A 337 28.02 3.62 3.70
C ALA A 337 27.69 5.06 4.07
N ARG A 338 27.39 5.91 3.07
CA ARG A 338 26.67 7.15 3.35
C ARG A 338 25.30 6.74 3.89
N PRO A 339 24.94 7.13 5.13
CA PRO A 339 23.66 6.75 5.69
C PRO A 339 22.56 7.29 4.78
N LEU A 340 21.62 6.41 4.41
CA LEU A 340 20.36 6.81 3.80
C LEU A 340 19.63 7.71 4.80
N ARG A 341 19.85 9.02 4.71
CA ARG A 341 19.02 10.01 5.39
C ARG A 341 17.70 10.04 4.64
N LEU A 342 16.80 9.10 4.98
CA LEU A 342 15.37 9.21 4.69
C LEU A 342 14.88 10.44 5.44
N THR A 343 14.98 11.59 4.79
CA THR A 343 14.59 12.85 5.37
C THR A 343 13.07 12.82 5.62
N PRO A 344 12.58 13.20 6.81
CA PRO A 344 11.20 13.03 7.23
C PRO A 344 10.16 13.71 6.31
N TRP A 345 10.58 14.68 5.48
CA TRP A 345 9.72 15.32 4.49
C TRP A 345 9.27 14.38 3.36
N LEU A 346 10.03 13.32 3.02
CA LEU A 346 9.67 12.36 1.97
C LEU A 346 8.57 11.39 2.41
N VAL A 347 8.62 10.98 3.68
CA VAL A 347 7.53 10.24 4.34
C VAL A 347 6.30 11.16 4.50
N GLY A 348 6.54 12.44 4.82
CA GLY A 348 5.51 13.47 4.85
C GLY A 348 4.83 13.71 3.50
N ALA A 349 5.55 13.70 2.37
CA ALA A 349 4.96 13.94 1.05
C ALA A 349 4.09 12.77 0.56
N ALA A 350 4.51 11.52 0.82
CA ALA A 350 3.69 10.33 0.56
C ALA A 350 2.47 10.27 1.49
N ALA A 351 2.63 10.67 2.76
CA ALA A 351 1.53 10.82 3.70
C ALA A 351 0.56 11.94 3.26
N VAL A 352 1.05 13.08 2.75
CA VAL A 352 0.20 14.17 2.22
C VAL A 352 -0.58 13.74 0.98
N LEU A 353 -0.01 12.90 0.11
CA LEU A 353 -0.73 12.33 -1.02
C LEU A 353 -1.81 11.32 -0.59
N GLY A 354 -1.48 10.47 0.40
CA GLY A 354 -2.44 9.61 1.07
C GLY A 354 -3.54 10.39 1.80
N ILE A 355 -3.21 11.52 2.43
CA ILE A 355 -4.12 12.45 3.10
C ILE A 355 -4.96 13.25 2.09
N LEU A 356 -4.49 13.50 0.86
CA LEU A 356 -5.32 14.12 -0.18
C LEU A 356 -6.37 13.14 -0.74
N VAL A 357 -6.03 11.85 -0.85
CA VAL A 357 -6.97 10.80 -1.30
C VAL A 357 -7.90 10.34 -0.17
N ALA A 358 -7.38 10.11 1.04
CA ALA A 358 -8.15 9.78 2.24
C ALA A 358 -8.90 11.00 2.80
N GLY A 359 -8.36 12.20 2.61
CA GLY A 359 -9.01 13.48 2.89
C GLY A 359 -10.22 13.70 1.99
N GLY A 360 -10.29 13.09 0.81
CA GLY A 360 -11.55 12.96 0.06
C GLY A 360 -12.59 12.17 0.86
N GLY A 361 -12.22 11.03 1.46
CA GLY A 361 -13.12 10.22 2.30
C GLY A 361 -13.50 10.87 3.64
N LEU A 362 -12.57 11.57 4.29
CA LEU A 362 -12.80 12.34 5.52
C LEU A 362 -13.57 13.65 5.26
N ALA A 363 -13.32 14.32 4.13
CA ALA A 363 -14.10 15.46 3.68
C ALA A 363 -15.50 15.01 3.23
N ILE A 364 -15.65 13.82 2.64
CA ILE A 364 -16.96 13.21 2.39
C ILE A 364 -17.64 12.95 3.74
N ARG A 365 -16.97 12.35 4.74
CA ARG A 365 -17.58 12.12 6.06
C ARG A 365 -17.94 13.41 6.81
N SER A 366 -17.22 14.52 6.59
CA SER A 366 -17.57 15.83 7.16
C SER A 366 -18.63 16.59 6.35
N LEU A 367 -18.69 16.42 5.02
CA LEU A 367 -19.74 16.91 4.12
C LEU A 367 -21.01 16.04 4.17
N THR A 368 -20.91 14.81 4.68
CA THR A 368 -21.98 13.84 4.91
C THR A 368 -22.08 13.46 6.38
N SER A 369 -21.71 14.35 7.31
CA SER A 369 -22.43 14.36 8.58
C SER A 369 -23.91 14.44 8.17
N PRO A 370 -24.81 13.52 8.59
CA PRO A 370 -26.22 13.72 8.33
C PRO A 370 -26.50 15.12 8.84
N ALA A 371 -26.98 15.98 7.95
CA ALA A 371 -27.25 17.35 8.29
C ALA A 371 -28.37 17.31 9.34
N GLY A 372 -27.93 17.24 10.59
CA GLY A 372 -28.74 16.82 11.71
C GLY A 372 -29.74 17.92 11.95
N TRP A 373 -30.99 17.55 11.85
CA TRP A 373 -32.08 18.30 12.44
C TRP A 373 -31.72 18.63 13.89
N THR A 374 -31.93 19.87 14.31
CA THR A 374 -31.81 20.28 15.71
C THR A 374 -33.18 20.67 16.22
N ALA A 375 -33.51 20.27 17.45
CA ALA A 375 -34.77 20.62 18.06
C ALA A 375 -34.80 22.12 18.38
N VAL A 376 -35.79 22.84 17.87
CA VAL A 376 -35.94 24.29 18.09
C VAL A 376 -36.36 24.58 19.54
N HIS A 377 -37.11 23.65 20.14
CA HIS A 377 -37.58 23.68 21.53
C HIS A 377 -37.53 22.27 22.12
N ALA A 378 -37.71 22.12 23.44
CA ALA A 378 -37.78 20.80 24.07
C ALA A 378 -38.98 19.98 23.55
N LEU A 379 -38.70 18.81 22.98
CA LEU A 379 -39.68 17.89 22.42
C LEU A 379 -40.02 16.78 23.42
N ARG A 380 -41.30 16.49 23.61
CA ARG A 380 -41.76 15.40 24.51
C ARG A 380 -41.63 14.06 23.81
N SER A 381 -41.60 12.96 24.56
CA SER A 381 -41.73 11.61 24.00
C SER A 381 -43.09 11.46 23.29
N TYR A 382 -43.10 10.85 22.11
CA TYR A 382 -44.28 10.61 21.27
C TYR A 382 -44.97 11.88 20.75
N GLN A 383 -44.22 12.98 20.63
CA GLN A 383 -44.71 14.21 20.03
C GLN A 383 -44.59 14.14 18.50
N VAL A 384 -45.67 14.43 17.79
CA VAL A 384 -45.64 14.57 16.32
C VAL A 384 -44.93 15.88 15.97
N LEU A 385 -43.94 15.77 15.08
CA LEU A 385 -43.12 16.87 14.63
C LEU A 385 -43.84 17.68 13.55
N THR A 386 -43.78 18.99 13.70
CA THR A 386 -44.12 19.97 12.66
C THR A 386 -42.84 20.54 12.06
N ALA A 387 -42.96 21.19 10.90
CA ALA A 387 -41.82 21.86 10.26
C ALA A 387 -41.24 23.02 11.10
N ALA A 388 -41.95 23.48 12.14
CA ALA A 388 -41.50 24.53 13.05
C ALA A 388 -40.71 24.00 14.27
N ASP A 389 -40.82 22.70 14.57
CA ASP A 389 -40.21 22.08 15.75
C ASP A 389 -38.71 21.74 15.55
N VAL A 390 -38.26 21.79 14.30
CA VAL A 390 -36.94 21.31 13.88
C VAL A 390 -36.28 22.32 12.95
N SER A 391 -35.00 22.62 13.20
CA SER A 391 -34.17 23.44 12.31
C SER A 391 -33.09 22.62 11.63
N GLY A 392 -32.84 22.88 10.35
CA GLY A 392 -31.87 22.15 9.53
C GLY A 392 -32.32 22.04 8.07
N PRO A 393 -31.44 21.59 7.16
CA PRO A 393 -31.83 21.33 5.77
C PRO A 393 -32.88 20.22 5.72
N SER A 394 -33.84 20.34 4.79
CA SER A 394 -34.95 19.39 4.63
C SER A 394 -35.82 19.17 5.88
N ALA A 395 -35.99 20.17 6.75
CA ALA A 395 -36.88 20.10 7.93
C ALA A 395 -38.34 19.68 7.59
N GLY A 396 -38.79 19.93 6.35
CA GLY A 396 -40.08 19.42 5.86
C GLY A 396 -40.18 17.89 5.82
N GLU A 397 -39.07 17.16 5.80
CA GLU A 397 -39.08 15.70 5.83
C GLU A 397 -39.35 15.12 7.24
N ALA A 398 -39.01 15.87 8.28
CA ALA A 398 -39.30 15.55 9.68
C ALA A 398 -40.79 15.69 10.00
N ALA A 399 -41.49 16.57 9.28
CA ALA A 399 -42.91 16.83 9.49
C ALA A 399 -43.75 15.56 9.33
N GLY A 400 -44.61 15.31 10.32
CA GLY A 400 -45.49 14.14 10.37
C GLY A 400 -44.87 12.87 10.96
N ARG A 401 -43.57 12.86 11.27
CA ARG A 401 -42.93 11.83 12.13
C ARG A 401 -43.14 12.17 13.61
N TYR A 402 -42.81 11.26 14.51
CA TYR A 402 -42.90 11.49 15.96
C TYR A 402 -41.65 11.03 16.70
N THR A 403 -41.36 11.65 17.85
CA THR A 403 -40.22 11.29 18.70
C THR A 403 -40.51 10.02 19.50
N LEU A 404 -39.55 9.09 19.62
CA LEU A 404 -39.70 7.94 20.53
C LEU A 404 -39.29 8.29 21.98
N ARG A 405 -38.46 9.32 22.16
CA ARG A 405 -37.94 9.80 23.43
C ARG A 405 -37.95 11.32 23.48
N ALA A 406 -37.93 11.89 24.68
CA ALA A 406 -37.79 13.33 24.85
C ALA A 406 -36.44 13.82 24.32
N VAL A 407 -36.44 14.97 23.65
CA VAL A 407 -35.25 15.62 23.08
C VAL A 407 -35.16 17.02 23.67
N GLU A 408 -33.99 17.37 24.20
CA GLU A 408 -33.75 18.69 24.77
C GLU A 408 -33.65 19.77 23.68
N GLU A 409 -33.91 21.02 24.07
CA GLU A 409 -33.76 22.17 23.17
C GLU A 409 -32.32 22.28 22.66
N GLY A 410 -32.16 22.45 21.34
CA GLY A 410 -30.85 22.53 20.69
C GLY A 410 -30.13 21.20 20.50
N ALA A 411 -30.68 20.07 20.98
CA ALA A 411 -30.09 18.76 20.77
C ALA A 411 -30.31 18.25 19.34
N PRO A 412 -29.38 17.43 18.79
CA PRO A 412 -29.55 16.81 17.49
C PRO A 412 -30.69 15.77 17.53
N VAL A 413 -31.55 15.82 16.52
CA VAL A 413 -32.66 14.90 16.28
C VAL A 413 -32.20 13.88 15.23
N ASP A 414 -31.89 12.67 15.69
CA ASP A 414 -31.48 11.56 14.83
C ASP A 414 -32.70 10.97 14.09
N PRO A 415 -32.69 10.88 12.75
CA PRO A 415 -33.78 10.29 11.96
C PRO A 415 -34.09 8.84 12.35
N ASP A 416 -33.11 8.09 12.85
CA ASP A 416 -33.26 6.68 13.22
C ASP A 416 -34.01 6.49 14.55
N VAL A 417 -34.15 7.56 15.34
CA VAL A 417 -34.84 7.56 16.64
C VAL A 417 -36.27 8.13 16.52
N LEU A 418 -36.71 8.42 15.29
CA LEU A 418 -38.06 8.87 14.99
C LEU A 418 -38.94 7.73 14.50
N GLY A 419 -40.20 7.75 14.92
CA GLY A 419 -41.22 6.88 14.36
C GLY A 419 -41.58 7.21 12.91
N PRO A 420 -42.23 6.29 12.18
CA PRO A 420 -42.67 6.51 10.81
C PRO A 420 -43.69 7.65 10.70
N ARG A 421 -43.91 8.15 9.48
CA ARG A 421 -44.89 9.21 9.25
C ARG A 421 -46.30 8.71 9.53
N LEU A 422 -47.02 9.44 10.36
CA LEU A 422 -48.41 9.17 10.67
C LEU A 422 -49.34 9.74 9.59
N PRO A 423 -50.50 9.11 9.32
CA PRO A 423 -51.54 9.70 8.48
C PRO A 423 -51.99 11.07 9.01
N PRO A 424 -52.35 12.02 8.13
CA PRO A 424 -52.84 13.33 8.56
C PRO A 424 -54.07 13.19 9.46
N GLY A 425 -54.03 13.84 10.64
CA GLY A 425 -55.09 13.75 11.64
C GLY A 425 -54.99 12.56 12.61
N ALA A 426 -54.05 11.63 12.42
CA ALA A 426 -53.94 10.43 13.24
C ALA A 426 -53.61 10.68 14.72
N ALA A 427 -53.08 11.85 15.08
CA ALA A 427 -52.74 12.22 16.46
C ALA A 427 -53.69 13.26 17.10
N VAL A 428 -54.65 13.82 16.34
CA VAL A 428 -55.50 14.92 16.83
C VAL A 428 -56.57 14.36 17.78
N GLY A 429 -56.64 14.88 19.01
CA GLY A 429 -57.63 14.46 20.02
C GLY A 429 -57.40 13.10 20.68
N ARG A 430 -56.19 12.55 20.54
CA ARG A 430 -55.81 11.23 21.07
C ARG A 430 -54.85 11.35 22.26
N VAL A 431 -54.92 10.37 23.15
CA VAL A 431 -54.05 10.25 24.33
C VAL A 431 -53.11 9.06 24.14
N VAL A 432 -51.83 9.27 24.45
CA VAL A 432 -50.80 8.22 24.41
C VAL A 432 -50.79 7.48 25.74
N VAL A 433 -50.95 6.16 25.69
CA VAL A 433 -50.97 5.29 26.87
C VAL A 433 -49.98 4.15 26.68
N THR A 434 -49.21 3.87 27.73
CA THR A 434 -48.37 2.68 27.79
C THR A 434 -49.14 1.54 28.44
N VAL A 435 -49.33 0.46 27.69
CA VAL A 435 -49.99 -0.76 28.13
C VAL A 435 -48.92 -1.82 28.45
N ARG A 436 -48.88 -2.27 29.70
CA ARG A 436 -48.07 -3.40 30.15
C ARG A 436 -49.00 -4.45 30.76
N PRO A 437 -49.38 -5.51 30.00
CA PRO A 437 -50.27 -6.53 30.53
C PRO A 437 -49.56 -7.33 31.65
N PRO A 438 -50.21 -7.56 32.81
CA PRO A 438 -49.61 -8.30 33.92
C PRO A 438 -49.37 -9.80 33.61
N ASN A 439 -50.19 -10.39 32.73
CA ASN A 439 -50.04 -11.77 32.22
C ASN A 439 -49.67 -11.72 30.73
N GLY A 440 -48.46 -11.23 30.43
CA GLY A 440 -48.06 -10.75 29.12
C GLY A 440 -47.90 -11.84 28.05
N ARG A 441 -48.93 -12.03 27.23
CA ARG A 441 -48.77 -12.48 25.84
C ARG A 441 -49.37 -11.44 24.88
N LEU A 442 -48.50 -10.59 24.34
CA LEU A 442 -48.81 -9.72 23.22
C LEU A 442 -48.64 -10.51 21.92
N PHE A 443 -49.76 -10.93 21.33
CA PHE A 443 -49.77 -11.51 19.98
C PHE A 443 -49.89 -10.35 18.98
N ALA A 444 -48.75 -9.90 18.48
CA ALA A 444 -48.62 -8.78 17.53
C ALA A 444 -47.77 -9.17 16.31
N ASP A 445 -47.86 -10.43 15.89
CA ASP A 445 -47.06 -10.99 14.79
C ASP A 445 -47.55 -10.41 13.46
N GLY A 446 -47.07 -9.21 13.14
CA GLY A 446 -47.38 -8.50 11.90
C GLY A 446 -47.61 -7.00 12.04
N VAL A 447 -47.52 -6.41 13.24
CA VAL A 447 -47.89 -5.00 13.43
C VAL A 447 -46.67 -4.09 13.44
N ALA A 448 -46.59 -3.18 12.46
CA ALA A 448 -45.55 -2.17 12.36
C ALA A 448 -45.90 -0.89 13.15
N GLN A 449 -44.89 -0.16 13.60
CA GLN A 449 -45.08 1.17 14.19
C GLN A 449 -45.78 2.11 13.20
N GLY A 450 -46.60 3.03 13.70
CA GLY A 450 -47.38 3.98 12.92
C GLY A 450 -48.61 3.41 12.22
N THR A 451 -48.92 2.12 12.38
CA THR A 451 -50.12 1.51 11.81
C THR A 451 -51.33 1.63 12.74
N THR A 452 -52.52 1.73 12.14
CA THR A 452 -53.79 1.64 12.86
C THR A 452 -54.17 0.17 13.04
N ALA A 453 -54.51 -0.20 14.26
CA ALA A 453 -54.87 -1.56 14.63
C ALA A 453 -56.13 -1.57 15.52
N THR A 454 -56.69 -2.77 15.66
CA THR A 454 -57.78 -3.05 16.57
C THR A 454 -57.25 -3.77 17.80
N LEU A 455 -57.45 -3.18 18.97
CA LEU A 455 -57.06 -3.76 20.25
C LEU A 455 -58.24 -4.56 20.81
N ARG A 456 -58.04 -5.88 21.01
CA ARG A 456 -59.04 -6.78 21.58
C ARG A 456 -58.59 -7.22 22.97
N LEU A 457 -59.36 -6.83 23.99
CA LEU A 457 -59.16 -7.27 25.37
C LEU A 457 -60.01 -8.51 25.63
N VAL A 458 -59.36 -9.61 25.96
CA VAL A 458 -60.02 -10.87 26.34
C VAL A 458 -59.82 -11.08 27.83
N PRO A 459 -60.87 -11.04 28.66
CA PRO A 459 -60.75 -11.25 30.10
C PRO A 459 -60.12 -12.62 30.38
N SER A 460 -59.09 -12.66 31.24
CA SER A 460 -58.44 -13.91 31.63
C SER A 460 -59.44 -14.77 32.42
N PRO A 461 -59.54 -16.09 32.19
CA PRO A 461 -60.59 -16.92 32.78
C PRO A 461 -60.39 -17.03 34.31
N ALA A 462 -61.09 -16.19 35.06
CA ALA A 462 -61.29 -16.41 36.49
C ALA A 462 -62.35 -17.52 36.68
N VAL A 463 -61.95 -18.54 37.42
CA VAL A 463 -62.74 -19.69 37.92
C VAL A 463 -64.25 -19.44 38.02
N ARG A 464 -65.04 -20.29 37.33
CA ARG A 464 -66.51 -20.45 37.39
C ARG A 464 -67.35 -19.20 37.06
N GLY A 465 -67.67 -19.02 35.78
CA GLY A 465 -68.73 -18.11 35.33
C GLY A 465 -68.69 -17.90 33.80
N ARG A 466 -69.81 -17.52 33.18
CA ARG A 466 -69.95 -17.29 31.72
C ARG A 466 -68.75 -16.50 31.15
N PRO A 467 -68.26 -16.83 29.94
CA PRO A 467 -67.22 -16.05 29.28
C PRO A 467 -67.68 -14.60 29.12
N ALA A 468 -66.97 -13.66 29.75
CA ALA A 468 -67.19 -12.24 29.52
C ALA A 468 -66.83 -11.91 28.07
N ALA A 469 -67.69 -11.14 27.39
CA ALA A 469 -67.47 -10.78 25.99
C ALA A 469 -66.16 -10.00 25.84
N ALA A 470 -65.36 -10.37 24.83
CA ALA A 470 -64.14 -9.63 24.50
C ALA A 470 -64.49 -8.19 24.11
N ARG A 471 -63.78 -7.21 24.67
CA ARG A 471 -63.97 -5.81 24.29
C ARG A 471 -63.04 -5.45 23.15
N VAL A 472 -63.58 -4.71 22.19
CA VAL A 472 -62.88 -4.33 20.97
C VAL A 472 -62.76 -2.80 20.94
N PHE A 473 -61.52 -2.33 20.86
CA PHE A 473 -61.19 -0.93 20.62
C PHE A 473 -60.63 -0.83 19.21
N THR A 474 -61.48 -0.39 18.29
CA THR A 474 -61.07 -0.04 16.93
C THR A 474 -60.35 1.30 16.93
N ASP A 475 -59.58 1.57 15.88
CA ASP A 475 -58.96 2.88 15.64
C ASP A 475 -57.89 3.25 16.71
N VAL A 476 -57.02 2.30 17.01
CA VAL A 476 -55.87 2.47 17.91
C VAL A 476 -54.60 2.57 17.07
N THR A 477 -53.77 3.60 17.27
CA THR A 477 -52.50 3.73 16.53
C THR A 477 -51.35 3.20 17.39
N VAL A 478 -50.55 2.28 16.85
CA VAL A 478 -49.38 1.74 17.55
C VAL A 478 -48.20 2.69 17.36
N LEU A 479 -47.70 3.26 18.46
CA LEU A 479 -46.58 4.19 18.43
C LEU A 479 -45.24 3.50 18.73
N ASP A 480 -45.23 2.53 19.65
CA ASP A 480 -44.02 1.77 19.96
C ASP A 480 -44.30 0.38 20.56
N LEU A 481 -43.35 -0.54 20.40
CA LEU A 481 -43.35 -1.90 20.93
C LEU A 481 -42.17 -2.04 21.90
N LEU A 482 -42.47 -2.10 23.20
CA LEU A 482 -41.46 -2.15 24.26
C LEU A 482 -40.98 -3.59 24.50
N GLY A 483 -39.69 -3.77 24.79
CA GLY A 483 -39.14 -5.06 25.24
C GLY A 483 -38.55 -5.97 24.16
N GLY A 484 -38.24 -5.46 22.97
CA GLY A 484 -37.58 -6.22 21.89
C GLY A 484 -38.41 -7.42 21.44
N GLU A 485 -37.76 -8.57 21.22
CA GLU A 485 -38.44 -9.82 20.82
C GLU A 485 -39.47 -10.30 21.85
N ALA A 486 -39.27 -9.98 23.13
CA ALA A 486 -40.16 -10.40 24.22
C ALA A 486 -41.44 -9.55 24.33
N ARG A 487 -41.54 -8.43 23.57
CA ARG A 487 -42.71 -7.53 23.48
C ARG A 487 -43.44 -7.35 24.82
N THR A 488 -42.73 -6.84 25.82
CA THR A 488 -43.19 -6.73 27.21
C THR A 488 -44.14 -5.55 27.46
N GLY A 489 -44.32 -4.68 26.47
CA GLY A 489 -45.30 -3.60 26.54
C GLY A 489 -45.56 -2.96 25.19
N LEU A 490 -46.60 -2.12 25.15
CA LEU A 490 -47.07 -1.47 23.94
C LEU A 490 -47.41 -0.02 24.24
N VAL A 491 -46.96 0.91 23.40
CA VAL A 491 -47.37 2.32 23.47
C VAL A 491 -48.36 2.58 22.35
N ILE A 492 -49.58 2.98 22.72
CA ILE A 492 -50.68 3.24 21.79
C ILE A 492 -51.24 4.65 21.94
N ALA A 493 -51.72 5.21 20.84
CA ALA A 493 -52.58 6.38 20.84
C ALA A 493 -54.05 5.95 20.60
N LEU A 494 -54.95 6.36 21.49
CA LEU A 494 -56.38 6.12 21.40
C LEU A 494 -57.19 7.41 21.63
N PRO A 495 -58.44 7.51 21.15
CA PRO A 495 -59.30 8.67 21.42
C PRO A 495 -59.49 8.90 22.92
N ALA A 496 -59.40 10.16 23.38
CA ALA A 496 -59.50 10.49 24.81
C ALA A 496 -60.78 9.96 25.49
N ALA A 497 -61.90 9.97 24.76
CA ALA A 497 -63.19 9.46 25.24
C ALA A 497 -63.20 7.96 25.60
N ARG A 498 -62.21 7.19 25.14
CA ARG A 498 -62.11 5.73 25.35
C ARG A 498 -61.05 5.36 26.38
N LEU A 499 -60.37 6.35 26.97
CA LEU A 499 -59.30 6.15 27.94
C LEU A 499 -59.79 5.49 29.23
N ASP A 500 -60.83 6.06 29.84
CA ASP A 500 -61.38 5.55 31.12
C ASP A 500 -61.93 4.13 30.95
N GLU A 501 -62.50 3.83 29.79
CA GLU A 501 -63.00 2.50 29.45
C GLU A 501 -61.85 1.48 29.31
N LEU A 502 -60.74 1.86 28.67
CA LEU A 502 -59.55 1.03 28.53
C LEU A 502 -58.92 0.74 29.90
N LEU A 503 -58.66 1.77 30.71
CA LEU A 503 -58.01 1.65 32.01
C LEU A 503 -58.81 0.78 32.98
N GLY A 504 -60.15 0.86 32.94
CA GLY A 504 -61.02 0.04 33.80
C GLY A 504 -61.00 -1.47 33.49
N HIS A 505 -60.59 -1.88 32.29
CA HIS A 505 -60.69 -3.29 31.84
C HIS A 505 -59.33 -3.98 31.60
N ILE A 506 -58.24 -3.22 31.66
CA ILE A 506 -56.90 -3.73 31.32
C ILE A 506 -56.30 -4.60 32.43
N GLY A 507 -56.67 -4.35 33.69
CA GLY A 507 -56.07 -4.96 34.88
C GLY A 507 -56.30 -6.47 35.09
N GLY A 508 -56.96 -7.17 34.16
CA GLY A 508 -57.23 -8.61 34.23
C GLY A 508 -57.51 -9.27 32.88
N SER A 509 -57.10 -8.63 31.78
CA SER A 509 -57.38 -9.09 30.42
C SER A 509 -56.10 -9.37 29.65
N ASP A 510 -56.13 -10.41 28.81
CA ASP A 510 -55.14 -10.67 27.77
C ASP A 510 -55.36 -9.69 26.61
N VAL A 511 -54.27 -9.18 26.03
CA VAL A 511 -54.29 -8.13 25.00
C VAL A 511 -53.91 -8.72 23.65
N TYR A 512 -54.87 -8.75 22.72
CA TYR A 512 -54.66 -9.18 21.34
C TYR A 512 -54.67 -7.96 20.42
N LEU A 513 -53.73 -7.90 19.49
CA LEU A 513 -53.63 -6.82 18.54
C LEU A 513 -53.88 -7.36 17.14
N VAL A 514 -54.96 -6.90 16.50
CA VAL A 514 -55.38 -7.38 15.19
C VAL A 514 -55.28 -6.21 14.21
N THR A 515 -54.40 -6.34 13.23
CA THR A 515 -54.40 -5.44 12.07
C THR A 515 -55.52 -5.88 11.13
N ALA A 516 -56.25 -4.92 10.56
CA ALA A 516 -57.07 -5.24 9.40
C ALA A 516 -56.10 -5.64 8.28
N MET A 517 -56.17 -6.88 7.81
CA MET A 517 -55.57 -7.20 6.53
C MET A 517 -56.39 -6.48 5.47
N GLU A 518 -55.79 -5.51 4.77
CA GLU A 518 -56.31 -5.05 3.48
C GLU A 518 -56.12 -6.12 2.41
#